data_AF-F4WSC0-F1
#
_entry.id   AF-F4WSC0-F1
#
_cell.length_a   1.000
_cell.length_b   1.000
_cell.length_c   1.000
_cell.angle_alpha   90.00
_cell.angle_beta   90.00
_cell.angle_gamma   90.00
#
_symmetry.space_group_name_H-M   'P 1'
#
loop_
_entity.id
_entity.type
_entity.pdbx_description
1 polymer ?
#
loop_
_entity_poly.entity_id
_entity_poly.type
_entity_poly.pdbx_seq_one_letter_code
_entity_poly.pdbx_strand_id
1 'polypeptide(L)' 'IYSLLLENVMLPYAKHFLGRGFIYQQDNDPKHRAAKVRKWFRQHRVTFLEWPSQSPDLNIIEPL' A
#
# COMPACT_ATOMS: atom_id res chain seq x y z
N ILE A 1 -12.56 6.61 0.42
CA ILE A 1 -11.74 7.03 1.57
C ILE A 1 -10.30 6.53 1.41
N TYR A 2 -10.04 5.22 1.39
CA TYR A 2 -8.66 4.69 1.27
C TYR A 2 -7.87 5.22 0.06
N SER A 3 -8.47 5.28 -1.13
CA SER A 3 -7.82 5.87 -2.32
C SER A 3 -7.46 7.35 -2.17
N LEU A 4 -8.19 8.12 -1.34
CA LEU A 4 -7.83 9.52 -1.06
C LEU A 4 -6.59 9.61 -0.17
N LEU A 5 -6.41 8.67 0.76
CA LEU A 5 -5.19 8.58 1.56
C LEU A 5 -3.99 8.23 0.67
N LEU A 6 -4.15 7.27 -0.24
CA LEU A 6 -3.11 6.89 -1.18
C LEU A 6 -2.69 8.07 -2.07
N GLU A 7 -3.66 8.81 -2.60
CA GLU A 7 -3.44 9.96 -3.48
C GLU A 7 -2.81 11.15 -2.75
N ASN A 8 -3.37 11.56 -1.62
CA ASN A 8 -3.05 12.85 -1.01
C ASN A 8 -1.95 12.76 0.07
N VAL A 9 -1.67 11.57 0.59
CA VAL A 9 -0.70 11.38 1.69
C VAL A 9 0.42 10.44 1.29
N MET A 10 0.09 9.21 0.91
CA MET A 10 1.10 8.18 0.68
C MET A 10 2.00 8.52 -0.52
N LEU A 11 1.42 8.82 -1.69
CA LEU A 11 2.19 9.04 -2.90
C LEU A 11 3.10 10.28 -2.84
N PRO A 12 2.65 11.45 -2.35
CA PRO A 12 3.52 12.61 -2.16
C PRO A 12 4.67 12.32 -1.19
N TYR A 13 4.38 11.65 -0.07
CA TYR A 13 5.39 11.26 0.90
C TYR A 13 6.44 10.34 0.27
N ALA A 14 6.01 9.25 -0.37
CA ALA A 14 6.93 8.30 -0.97
C ALA A 14 7.81 8.93 -2.07
N LYS A 15 7.24 9.81 -2.90
CA LYS A 15 7.99 10.54 -3.92
C LYS A 15 9.04 11.48 -3.30
N HIS A 16 8.72 12.13 -2.19
CA HIS A 16 9.61 13.08 -1.54
C HIS A 16 10.73 12.39 -0.75
N PHE A 17 10.40 11.35 0.01
CA PHE A 17 11.33 10.75 0.99
C PHE A 17 11.98 9.44 0.53
N LEU A 18 11.30 8.63 -0.30
CA LEU A 18 11.80 7.31 -0.71
C LEU A 18 12.33 7.30 -2.15
N GLY A 19 11.88 8.23 -2.99
CA GLY A 19 12.28 8.32 -4.39
C GLY A 19 11.62 7.26 -5.27
N ARG A 20 12.37 6.76 -6.27
CA ARG A 20 11.87 5.77 -7.24
C ARG A 20 12.12 4.35 -6.75
N GLY A 21 11.21 3.43 -7.12
CA GLY A 21 11.40 1.99 -6.88
C GLY A 21 11.02 1.51 -5.48
N PHE A 22 10.37 2.34 -4.67
CA PHE A 22 9.83 1.89 -3.39
C PHE A 22 8.77 0.80 -3.58
N ILE A 23 8.65 -0.05 -2.57
CA ILE A 23 7.65 -1.12 -2.49
C ILE A 23 6.66 -0.74 -1.40
N TYR A 24 5.38 -0.79 -1.73
CA TYR A 24 4.29 -0.53 -0.78
C TYR A 24 3.81 -1.84 -0.15
N GLN A 25 3.81 -1.89 1.18
CA GLN A 25 3.27 -3.01 1.96
C GLN A 25 1.93 -2.61 2.59
N GLN A 26 0.96 -3.50 2.51
CA GLN A 26 -0.35 -3.34 3.15
C GLN A 26 -0.92 -4.74 3.47
N ASP A 27 -1.78 -4.84 4.49
CA ASP A 27 -2.46 -6.10 4.82
C ASP A 27 -3.49 -6.52 3.74
N ASN A 28 -4.08 -7.71 3.93
CA ASN A 28 -5.11 -8.24 3.03
C ASN A 28 -6.55 -7.85 3.39
N ASP A 29 -6.77 -6.75 4.14
CA ASP A 29 -8.12 -6.27 4.46
C ASP A 29 -8.94 -6.06 3.15
N PRO A 30 -10.21 -6.50 3.10
CA PRO A 30 -11.07 -6.33 1.94
C PRO A 30 -11.07 -4.91 1.34
N LYS A 31 -10.95 -3.87 2.18
CA LYS A 31 -10.94 -2.47 1.72
C LYS A 31 -9.67 -2.12 0.93
N HIS A 32 -8.55 -2.79 1.24
CA HIS A 32 -7.26 -2.63 0.56
C HIS A 32 -7.14 -3.48 -0.70
N ARG A 33 -7.86 -4.61 -0.77
CA ARG A 33 -7.90 -5.48 -1.97
C ARG A 33 -8.96 -5.10 -3.01
N ALA A 34 -9.76 -4.07 -2.74
CA ALA A 34 -10.79 -3.60 -3.66
C ALA A 34 -10.22 -3.31 -5.06
N ALA A 35 -10.96 -3.66 -6.11
CA ALA A 35 -10.52 -3.48 -7.50
C ALA A 35 -10.10 -2.03 -7.82
N LYS A 36 -10.75 -1.05 -7.20
CA LYS A 36 -10.41 0.37 -7.30
C LYS A 36 -8.99 0.67 -6.80
N VAL A 37 -8.58 0.05 -5.70
CA VAL A 37 -7.26 0.21 -5.09
C VAL A 37 -6.18 -0.44 -5.97
N ARG A 38 -6.44 -1.67 -6.44
CA ARG A 38 -5.53 -2.36 -7.39
C ARG A 38 -5.35 -1.56 -8.68
N LYS A 39 -6.42 -0.96 -9.21
CA LYS A 39 -6.36 -0.07 -10.38
C LYS A 39 -5.50 1.16 -10.10
N TRP A 40 -5.64 1.76 -8.92
CA TRP A 40 -4.85 2.93 -8.52
C TRP A 40 -3.35 2.64 -8.48
N PHE A 41 -2.93 1.52 -7.87
CA PHE A 41 -1.51 1.12 -7.83
C PHE A 41 -0.92 0.94 -9.24
N ARG A 42 -1.68 0.28 -10.13
CA ARG A 42 -1.28 0.09 -11.53
C ARG A 42 -1.13 1.42 -12.28
N GLN A 43 -2.07 2.36 -12.09
CA GLN A 43 -2.04 3.68 -12.74
C GLN A 43 -0.83 4.51 -12.30
N HIS A 44 -0.47 4.43 -11.01
CA HIS A 44 0.63 5.19 -10.44
C HIS A 44 2.00 4.48 -10.50
N ARG A 45 2.04 3.28 -11.10
CA ARG A 45 3.25 2.43 -11.21
C ARG A 45 3.92 2.20 -9.87
N VAL A 46 3.11 2.03 -8.83
CA VAL A 46 3.58 1.71 -7.48
C VAL A 46 3.63 0.19 -7.36
N THR A 47 4.82 -0.33 -7.02
CA THR A 47 5.02 -1.75 -6.74
C THR A 47 4.39 -2.07 -5.39
N PHE A 48 3.54 -3.09 -5.36
CA PHE A 48 2.88 -3.56 -4.15
C PHE A 48 3.45 -4.93 -3.76
N LEU A 49 3.76 -5.12 -2.48
CA LEU A 49 4.19 -6.41 -1.93
C LEU A 49 2.98 -7.31 -1.70
N GLU A 50 2.93 -8.48 -2.34
CA GLU A 50 1.90 -9.46 -2.03
C GLU A 50 2.08 -9.98 -0.61
N TRP A 51 1.02 -9.85 0.21
CA TRP A 51 1.02 -10.28 1.59
C TRP A 51 0.21 -11.57 1.77
N PRO A 52 0.65 -12.54 2.58
CA PRO A 52 -0.19 -13.66 2.98
C PRO A 52 -1.33 -13.22 3.90
N SER A 53 -2.51 -13.82 3.76
CA SER A 53 -3.65 -13.53 4.64
C SER A 53 -3.38 -14.05 6.05
N GLN A 54 -3.85 -13.31 7.07
CA GLN A 54 -3.75 -13.70 8.49
C GLN A 54 -2.31 -13.87 8.99
N SER A 55 -1.37 -13.07 8.47
CA SER A 55 0.01 -13.01 8.96
C SER A 55 0.30 -11.65 9.62
N PRO A 56 -0.26 -11.38 10.82
CA PRO A 56 0.04 -10.18 11.60
C PRO A 56 1.49 -10.18 12.08
N ASP A 57 2.06 -11.37 12.32
CA ASP A 57 3.45 -11.62 12.74
C ASP A 57 4.50 -11.09 11.76
N LEU A 58 4.14 -11.00 10.48
CA LEU A 58 5.01 -10.45 9.45
C LEU A 58 4.92 -8.92 9.37
N ASN A 59 3.89 -8.29 9.96
CA ASN A 59 3.60 -6.89 9.75
C ASN A 59 4.38 -6.02 10.75
N ILE A 60 5.43 -5.35 10.29
CA ILE A 60 6.34 -4.56 11.13
C ILE A 60 5.63 -3.38 11.84
N ILE A 61 4.44 -2.99 11.38
CA ILE A 61 3.63 -1.93 12.02
C ILE A 61 2.64 -2.47 13.07
N GLU A 62 2.39 -3.79 13.09
CA GLU A 62 1.57 -4.41 14.12
C GLU A 62 2.43 -4.73 15.34
N PRO A 63 1.99 -4.36 16.55
CA PRO A 63 2.67 -4.79 17.76
C PRO A 63 2.52 -6.31 17.94
N LEU A 64 3.60 -6.94 18.39
CA LEU A 64 3.63 -8.35 18.79
C LEU A 64 2.76 -8.62 20.03
#